data_AF-A0A4Q1RNL1-F1
#
_entry.id   AF-A0A4Q1RNL1-F1
#
_cell.length_a   1.000
_cell.length_b   1.000
_cell.length_c   1.000
_cell.angle_alpha   90.00
_cell.angle_beta   90.00
_cell.angle_gamma   90.00
#
_symmetry.space_group_name_H-M   'P 1'
#
loop_
_entity.id
_entity.type
_entity.pdbx_description
1 polymer ?
#
loop_
_entity_poly.entity_id
_entity_poly.type
_entity_poly.pdbx_seq_one_letter_code
_entity_poly.pdbx_strand_id
1 'polypeptide(L)'
;HETLQQARTLQQTDEWKDRYKIRAGVEGTVSQGVMAHGLRRSRYRGLAKAGLQHQLTAAAINVVRIDAHLTGKPHAPTRTSPLAALRPTG
;
A
#
# COMPACT_ATOMS: atom_id res chain seq x y z
N HIS A 1 -0.21 -24.84 13.10
CA HIS A 1 1.14 -24.35 12.76
C HIS A 1 1.55 -24.75 11.35
N GLU A 2 1.30 -25.99 10.91
CA GLU A 2 1.65 -26.50 9.59
C GLU A 2 1.02 -25.71 8.42
N THR A 3 -0.26 -25.32 8.53
CA THR A 3 -0.97 -24.54 7.51
C THR A 3 -0.32 -23.18 7.23
N LEU A 4 0.19 -22.50 8.25
CA LEU A 4 0.92 -21.24 8.11
C LEU A 4 2.30 -21.43 7.48
N GLN A 5 2.96 -22.55 7.76
CA GLN A 5 4.26 -22.88 7.16
C GLN A 5 4.09 -23.21 5.68
N GLN A 6 3.10 -24.02 5.31
CA GLN A 6 2.77 -24.32 3.91
C GLN A 6 2.44 -23.04 3.13
N ALA A 7 1.63 -22.15 3.71
CA ALA A 7 1.33 -20.86 3.10
C ALA A 7 2.58 -19.99 2.87
N ARG A 8 3.54 -19.98 3.82
CA ARG A 8 4.81 -19.26 3.66
C ARG A 8 5.69 -19.84 2.56
N THR A 9 5.72 -21.16 2.41
CA THR A 9 6.46 -21.81 1.32
C THR A 9 5.84 -21.45 -0.03
N LEU A 10 4.51 -21.48 -0.14
CA LEU A 10 3.79 -21.04 -1.34
C LEU A 10 4.06 -19.56 -1.66
N GLN A 11 4.18 -18.70 -0.65
CA GLN A 11 4.52 -17.28 -0.85
C GLN A 11 5.89 -17.04 -1.48
N GLN A 12 6.80 -18.01 -1.41
CA GLN A 12 8.12 -17.89 -2.03
C GLN A 12 8.11 -18.20 -3.53
N THR A 13 7.07 -18.86 -4.05
CA THR A 13 7.00 -19.20 -5.48
C THR A 13 6.70 -17.98 -6.33
N ASP A 14 7.19 -17.96 -7.56
CA ASP A 14 7.04 -16.81 -8.45
C ASP A 14 5.59 -16.67 -8.94
N GLU A 15 4.87 -17.78 -9.13
CA GLU A 15 3.45 -17.76 -9.47
C GLU A 15 2.60 -17.13 -8.35
N TRP A 16 2.99 -17.35 -7.09
CA TRP A 16 2.33 -16.70 -5.97
C TRP A 16 2.63 -15.20 -5.96
N LYS A 17 3.90 -14.81 -6.13
CA LYS A 17 4.30 -13.39 -6.18
C LYS A 17 3.61 -12.66 -7.32
N ASP A 18 3.53 -13.27 -8.50
CA ASP A 18 2.89 -12.68 -9.67
C ASP A 18 1.40 -12.43 -9.46
N ARG A 19 0.68 -13.39 -8.88
CA ARG A 19 -0.72 -13.17 -8.47
C ARG A 19 -0.82 -12.10 -7.39
N TYR A 20 0.13 -12.04 -6.46
CA TYR A 20 0.11 -11.08 -5.37
C TYR A 20 0.45 -9.64 -5.81
N LYS A 21 1.13 -9.41 -6.94
CA LYS A 21 1.47 -8.06 -7.46
C LYS A 21 0.25 -7.13 -7.54
N ILE A 22 -0.89 -7.64 -7.99
CA ILE A 22 -2.13 -6.87 -8.08
C ILE A 22 -2.55 -6.38 -6.69
N ARG A 23 -2.56 -7.28 -5.72
CA ARG A 23 -2.93 -6.98 -4.33
C ARG A 23 -1.93 -6.03 -3.67
N ALA A 24 -0.63 -6.24 -3.90
CA ALA A 24 0.41 -5.35 -3.42
C ALA A 24 0.23 -3.91 -3.94
N GLY A 25 -0.22 -3.74 -5.19
CA GLY A 25 -0.57 -2.43 -5.75
C GLY A 25 -1.75 -1.74 -5.04
N VAL A 26 -2.79 -2.50 -4.68
CA VAL A 26 -3.93 -1.99 -3.89
C VAL A 26 -3.48 -1.59 -2.49
N GLU A 27 -2.72 -2.45 -1.81
CA GLU A 27 -2.19 -2.20 -0.46
C GLU A 27 -1.26 -0.98 -0.44
N GLY A 28 -0.43 -0.80 -1.47
CA GLY A 28 0.41 0.38 -1.66
C GLY A 28 -0.40 1.67 -1.79
N THR A 29 -1.49 1.64 -2.56
CA THR A 29 -2.39 2.79 -2.74
C THR A 29 -3.10 3.17 -1.42
N VAL A 30 -3.58 2.17 -0.68
CA VAL A 30 -4.18 2.38 0.65
C VAL A 30 -3.15 2.98 1.60
N SER A 31 -1.91 2.47 1.62
CA SER A 31 -0.82 3.03 2.42
C SER A 31 -0.54 4.49 2.09
N GLN A 32 -0.47 4.85 0.81
CA GLN A 32 -0.30 6.25 0.36
C GLN A 32 -1.44 7.15 0.82
N GLY A 33 -2.69 6.68 0.75
CA GLY A 33 -3.84 7.42 1.25
C GLY A 33 -3.76 7.66 2.77
N VAL A 34 -3.39 6.64 3.54
CA VAL A 34 -3.27 6.75 5.00
C VAL A 34 -2.11 7.65 5.42
N MET A 35 -0.93 7.43 4.86
CA MET A 35 0.31 8.05 5.32
C MET A 35 0.52 9.46 4.77
N ALA A 36 0.27 9.68 3.48
CA ALA A 36 0.49 10.98 2.85
C ALA A 36 -0.75 11.88 2.85
N HIS A 37 -1.96 11.30 2.83
CA HIS A 37 -3.20 12.07 2.66
C HIS A 37 -4.16 11.99 3.86
N GLY A 38 -3.78 11.32 4.95
CA GLY A 38 -4.54 11.32 6.20
C GLY A 38 -5.90 10.62 6.12
N LEU A 39 -6.07 9.64 5.22
CA LEU A 39 -7.35 8.98 4.90
C LEU A 39 -8.12 8.44 6.13
N ARG A 40 -7.44 8.08 7.22
CA ARG A 40 -8.07 7.56 8.45
C ARG A 40 -8.77 8.63 9.31
N ARG A 41 -8.58 9.92 9.01
CA ARG A 41 -9.15 11.02 9.78
C ARG A 41 -10.05 11.86 8.89
N SER A 42 -11.37 11.68 9.01
CA SER A 42 -12.33 12.60 8.43
C SER A 42 -12.41 13.86 9.30
N ARG A 43 -12.13 15.03 8.70
CA ARG A 43 -12.31 16.32 9.39
C ARG A 43 -13.78 16.71 9.52
N TYR A 44 -14.63 16.08 8.72
CA TYR A 44 -16.06 16.35 8.65
C TYR A 44 -16.88 15.28 9.34
N ARG A 45 -17.99 15.70 9.94
CA ARG A 45 -19.02 14.82 10.52
C ARG A 45 -20.09 14.50 9.47
N GLY A 46 -20.51 13.24 9.42
CA GLY A 46 -21.54 12.74 8.50
C GLY A 46 -20.99 12.04 7.26
N LEU A 47 -21.66 10.98 6.82
CA LEU A 47 -21.21 10.09 5.75
C LEU A 47 -21.05 10.79 4.40
N ALA A 48 -21.95 11.74 4.06
CA ALA A 48 -21.86 12.47 2.80
C ALA A 48 -20.55 13.27 2.68
N LYS A 49 -20.19 14.02 3.73
CA LYS A 49 -18.96 14.82 3.75
C LYS A 49 -17.70 13.96 3.84
N ALA A 50 -17.75 12.86 4.60
CA ALA A 50 -16.65 11.88 4.64
C ALA A 50 -16.44 11.22 3.25
N GLY A 51 -17.53 10.88 2.55
CA GLY A 51 -17.50 10.35 1.20
C GLY A 51 -16.84 11.32 0.21
N LEU A 52 -17.21 12.61 0.25
CA LEU A 52 -16.55 13.64 -0.54
C LEU A 52 -15.05 13.76 -0.21
N GLN A 53 -14.68 13.74 1.07
CA GLN A 53 -13.27 13.75 1.48
C GLN A 53 -12.50 12.56 0.88
N HIS A 54 -13.08 11.36 0.89
CA HIS A 54 -12.46 10.17 0.31
C HIS A 54 -12.29 10.29 -1.21
N GLN A 55 -13.31 10.79 -1.92
CA GLN A 55 -13.23 11.01 -3.37
C GLN A 55 -12.13 12.01 -3.73
N LEU A 56 -12.06 13.14 -3.02
CA LEU A 56 -11.00 14.14 -3.21
C LEU A 56 -9.62 13.57 -2.89
N THR A 57 -9.51 12.73 -1.85
CA THR A 57 -8.26 12.06 -1.50
C THR A 57 -7.82 11.08 -2.61
N ALA A 58 -8.75 10.32 -3.19
CA ALA A 58 -8.47 9.43 -4.30
C ALA A 58 -8.00 10.20 -5.55
N ALA A 59 -8.63 11.35 -5.84
CA ALA A 59 -8.20 12.23 -6.93
C ALA A 59 -6.77 12.76 -6.70
N ALA A 60 -6.45 13.21 -5.47
CA ALA A 60 -5.11 13.68 -5.12
C ALA A 60 -4.04 12.59 -5.30
N ILE A 61 -4.34 11.35 -4.88
CA ILE A 61 -3.45 10.20 -5.10
C ILE A 61 -3.17 10.01 -6.59
N ASN A 62 -4.19 10.07 -7.45
CA ASN A 62 -4.02 9.93 -8.89
C ASN A 62 -3.14 11.03 -9.48
N VAL A 63 -3.34 12.29 -9.07
CA VAL A 63 -2.50 13.42 -9.51
C VAL A 63 -1.04 13.21 -9.13
N VAL A 64 -0.76 12.82 -7.88
CA VAL A 64 0.62 12.54 -7.42
C VAL A 64 1.25 11.38 -8.20
N ARG A 65 0.48 10.34 -8.53
CA ARG A 65 0.99 9.20 -9.32
C ARG A 65 1.26 9.57 -10.77
N ILE A 66 0.43 10.41 -11.37
CA ILE A 66 0.65 10.95 -12.72
C ILE A 66 1.92 11.81 -12.73
N ASP A 67 2.09 12.71 -11.76
CA ASP A 67 3.32 13.51 -11.61
C ASP A 67 4.55 12.61 -11.50
N ALA A 68 4.50 11.58 -10.64
CA ALA A 68 5.61 10.66 -10.46
C ALA A 68 5.94 9.89 -11.76
N HIS A 69 4.93 9.49 -12.52
CA HIS A 69 5.12 8.83 -13.81
C HIS A 69 5.76 9.76 -14.85
N LEU A 70 5.26 10.99 -14.97
CA LEU A 70 5.77 11.98 -15.93
C LEU A 70 7.18 12.46 -15.59
N THR A 71 7.53 12.50 -14.31
CA THR A 71 8.84 12.96 -13.82
C THR A 71 9.84 11.81 -13.60
N GLY A 72 9.45 10.56 -13.90
CA GLY A 72 10.30 9.38 -13.71
C GLY A 72 10.66 9.10 -12.24
N LYS A 73 9.89 9.64 -11.27
CA LYS A 73 10.15 9.39 -9.85
C LYS A 73 9.90 7.91 -9.53
N PRO A 74 10.89 7.20 -8.97
CA PRO A 74 10.70 5.80 -8.60
C PRO A 74 9.65 5.67 -7.50
N HIS A 75 8.92 4.54 -7.50
CA HIS A 75 7.98 4.25 -6.42
C HIS A 75 8.76 4.08 -5.11
N ALA A 76 8.22 4.61 -4.02
CA ALA A 76 8.85 4.47 -2.70
C ALA A 76 9.03 2.98 -2.36
N PRO A 77 10.20 2.58 -1.83
CA PRO A 77 10.45 1.19 -1.48
C PRO A 77 9.49 0.72 -0.39
N THR A 78 9.22 -0.58 -0.36
CA THR A 78 8.41 -1.20 0.69
C THR A 78 9.03 -0.88 2.06
N ARG A 79 8.23 -0.24 2.93
CA ARG A 79 8.67 0.07 4.29
C ARG A 79 9.01 -1.22 5.04
N THR A 80 10.26 -1.33 5.48
CA THR A 80 10.69 -2.39 6.40
C THR A 80 10.31 -2.00 7.83
N SER A 81 9.69 -2.92 8.58
CA SER A 81 9.42 -2.69 10.01
C SER A 81 10.72 -2.82 10.82
N PRO A 82 10.84 -2.17 11.99
CA PRO A 82 12.04 -2.30 12.83
C PRO A 82 12.37 -3.77 13.16
N LEU A 83 11.35 -4.57 13.46
CA LEU A 83 11.52 -6.00 13.71
C LEU A 83 12.02 -6.74 12.45
N ALA A 84 11.52 -6.41 11.27
CA ALA A 84 11.96 -7.03 10.03
C ALA A 84 13.41 -6.65 9.66
N ALA A 85 13.85 -5.45 10.06
CA ALA A 85 15.23 -4.98 9.86
C ALA A 85 16.25 -5.73 10.72
N LEU A 86 15.82 -6.38 11.81
CA LEU A 86 16.67 -7.21 12.67
C LEU A 86 16.84 -8.66 12.17
N ARG A 87 16.35 -9.00 10.95
CA ARG A 87 16.51 -10.35 10.41
C ARG A 87 18.01 -10.66 10.24
N PRO A 88 18.52 -11.80 10.75
CA PRO A 88 19.89 -12.20 10.52
C PRO A 88 20.16 -12.26 9.02
N THR A 89 21.21 -11.59 8.56
CA THR A 89 21.77 -11.80 7.24
C THR A 89 22.45 -13.16 7.26
N GLY A 90 21.78 -14.16 6.68
CA GLY A 90 22.40 -15.45 6.37
C GLY A 90 23.24 -15.35 5.11
#